data_AF-A0A957SF06-F1
#
_entry.id   AF-A0A957SF06-F1
#
_cell.length_a   1.000
_cell.length_b   1.000
_cell.length_c   1.000
_cell.angle_alpha   90.00
_cell.angle_beta   90.00
_cell.angle_gamma   90.00
#
_symmetry.space_group_name_H-M   'P 1'
#
loop_
_entity.id
_entity.type
_entity.pdbx_description
1 polymer ?
#
loop_
_entity_poly.entity_id
_entity_poly.type
_entity_poly.pdbx_seq_one_letter_code
_entity_poly.pdbx_strand_id
1 'polypeptide(L)'
;VVTEQLRRAGFDASFLLPADFVTRIQTGAAKAFLWGHGGSMRDPYATLERLYHIKHVKPTGEAIPFTNLYRWSNQEFSDIVDQMTGVAEDDPKLKELFHQAMEIWLPELPDVMTIETVILLPRNTTYWTNWPSAENPYVHEGFWHRTANLFLVELEPVE
;
A
#
# COMPACT_ATOMS: atom_id res chain seq x y z
N VAL A 1 -14.11 11.42 10.57
CA VAL A 1 -14.19 12.36 9.43
C VAL A 1 -14.81 11.70 8.20
N VAL A 2 -14.22 10.65 7.62
CA VAL A 2 -14.73 9.98 6.39
C VAL A 2 -16.19 9.53 6.53
N THR A 3 -16.56 8.86 7.63
CA THR A 3 -17.96 8.45 7.88
C THR A 3 -18.95 9.62 7.83
N GLU A 4 -18.55 10.79 8.31
CA GLU A 4 -19.40 12.00 8.31
C GLU A 4 -19.50 12.60 6.90
N GLN A 5 -18.41 12.60 6.12
CA GLN A 5 -18.45 13.01 4.71
C GLN A 5 -19.39 12.11 3.89
N LEU A 6 -19.34 10.79 4.11
CA LEU A 6 -20.25 9.83 3.48
C LEU A 6 -21.71 10.11 3.84
N ARG A 7 -22.01 10.36 5.12
CA ARG A 7 -23.37 10.71 5.57
C ARG A 7 -23.89 11.99 4.93
N ARG A 8 -23.06 13.03 4.82
CA ARG A 8 -23.41 14.29 4.14
C ARG A 8 -23.68 14.10 2.65
N ALA A 9 -23.03 13.12 2.03
CA ALA A 9 -23.29 12.72 0.65
C ALA A 9 -24.52 11.79 0.51
N GLY A 10 -25.22 11.46 1.60
CA GLY A 10 -26.44 10.65 1.60
C GLY A 10 -26.23 9.15 1.80
N PHE A 11 -25.03 8.69 2.15
CA PHE A 11 -24.76 7.28 2.43
C PHE A 11 -25.05 6.91 3.90
N ASP A 12 -25.69 5.76 4.12
CA ASP A 12 -25.78 5.15 5.45
C ASP A 12 -24.43 4.53 5.83
N ALA A 13 -23.65 5.26 6.63
CA ALA A 13 -22.31 4.88 7.03
C ALA A 13 -22.14 4.89 8.56
N SER A 14 -21.40 3.93 9.09
CA SER A 14 -20.96 3.87 10.49
C SER A 14 -19.49 3.43 10.56
N PHE A 15 -18.83 3.73 11.69
CA PHE A 15 -17.45 3.34 11.93
C PHE A 15 -17.37 2.19 12.92
N LEU A 16 -16.53 1.20 12.61
CA LEU A 16 -16.30 0.01 13.43
C LEU A 16 -14.81 -0.34 13.41
N LEU A 17 -14.28 -0.80 14.54
CA LEU A 17 -12.92 -1.33 14.70
C LEU A 17 -12.98 -2.68 15.42
N PRO A 18 -13.48 -3.74 14.76
CA PRO A 18 -13.59 -5.04 15.40
C PRO A 18 -12.23 -5.73 15.49
N ALA A 19 -12.08 -6.67 16.44
CA ALA A 19 -10.82 -7.40 16.63
C ALA A 19 -10.42 -8.25 15.41
N ASP A 20 -11.39 -8.65 14.58
CA ASP A 20 -11.20 -9.43 13.34
C ASP A 20 -11.06 -8.53 12.08
N PHE A 21 -10.84 -7.22 12.24
CA PHE A 21 -10.78 -6.25 11.14
C PHE A 21 -9.87 -6.68 9.98
N VAL A 22 -8.65 -7.14 10.29
CA VAL A 22 -7.68 -7.60 9.29
C VAL A 22 -8.21 -8.81 8.53
N THR A 23 -8.82 -9.77 9.23
CA THR A 23 -9.42 -10.95 8.61
C THR A 23 -10.55 -10.56 7.66
N ARG A 24 -11.40 -9.60 8.04
CA ARG A 24 -12.49 -9.11 7.17
C ARG A 24 -11.98 -8.48 5.89
N ILE A 25 -10.87 -7.74 5.96
CA ILE A 25 -10.20 -7.20 4.77
C ILE A 25 -9.63 -8.34 3.93
N GLN A 26 -8.92 -9.29 4.55
CA GLN A 26 -8.30 -10.40 3.84
C GLN A 26 -9.29 -11.38 3.21
N THR A 27 -10.51 -11.51 3.72
CA THR A 27 -11.56 -12.37 3.14
C THR A 27 -12.57 -11.63 2.27
N GLY A 28 -12.53 -10.29 2.23
CA GLY A 28 -13.47 -9.50 1.43
C GLY A 28 -14.83 -9.30 2.09
N ALA A 29 -14.92 -9.58 3.40
CA ALA A 29 -16.10 -9.31 4.19
C ALA A 29 -16.24 -7.82 4.59
N ALA A 30 -15.15 -7.03 4.50
CA ALA A 30 -15.18 -5.60 4.74
C ALA A 30 -15.83 -4.87 3.55
N LYS A 31 -16.87 -4.05 3.82
CA LYS A 31 -17.55 -3.25 2.79
C LYS A 31 -16.75 -2.01 2.34
N ALA A 32 -16.12 -1.35 3.30
CA ALA A 32 -15.23 -0.21 3.11
C ALA A 32 -14.23 -0.21 4.26
N PHE A 33 -12.99 0.18 3.99
CA PHE A 33 -11.93 0.21 4.98
C PHE A 33 -10.88 1.25 4.60
N LEU A 34 -10.13 1.71 5.60
CA LEU A 34 -8.90 2.47 5.39
C LEU A 34 -7.73 1.52 5.64
N TRP A 35 -6.82 1.43 4.69
CA TRP A 35 -5.67 0.54 4.75
C TRP A 35 -4.44 1.20 4.11
N GLY A 36 -3.25 0.73 4.47
CA GLY A 36 -2.01 1.18 3.84
C GLY A 36 -1.88 0.62 2.43
N HIS A 37 -1.72 1.49 1.43
CA HIS A 37 -1.61 1.09 0.01
C HIS A 37 -0.39 0.19 -0.24
N GLY A 38 0.75 0.47 0.42
CA GLY A 38 1.97 -0.33 0.23
C GLY A 38 2.60 -0.19 -1.16
N GLY A 39 2.23 0.84 -1.92
CA GLY A 39 2.70 1.07 -3.29
C GLY A 39 3.93 1.95 -3.45
N SER A 40 4.64 2.28 -2.36
CA SER A 40 5.91 3.03 -2.39
C SER A 40 7.05 2.11 -2.84
N MET A 41 6.99 1.70 -4.10
CA MET A 41 7.93 0.79 -4.74
C MET A 41 8.82 1.55 -5.73
N ARG A 42 9.93 0.92 -6.11
CA ARG A 42 10.89 1.47 -7.07
C ARG A 42 10.25 1.76 -8.45
N ASP A 43 9.41 0.85 -8.92
CA ASP A 43 8.72 0.95 -10.21
C ASP A 43 7.21 0.68 -10.02
N PRO A 44 6.35 1.18 -10.94
CA PRO A 44 4.90 1.00 -10.82
C PRO A 44 4.46 -0.45 -11.01
N TYR A 45 5.21 -1.27 -11.76
CA TYR A 45 4.85 -2.66 -12.03
C TYR A 45 4.62 -3.45 -10.74
N ALA A 46 5.56 -3.37 -9.79
CA ALA A 46 5.43 -4.09 -8.52
C ALA A 46 4.16 -3.71 -7.73
N THR A 47 3.75 -2.45 -7.80
CA THR A 47 2.53 -1.95 -7.15
C THR A 47 1.28 -2.40 -7.91
N LEU A 48 1.23 -2.17 -9.23
CA LEU A 48 0.06 -2.48 -10.05
C LEU A 48 -0.23 -3.98 -10.11
N GLU A 49 0.82 -4.78 -10.27
CA GLU A 49 0.74 -6.24 -10.29
C GLU A 49 0.20 -6.75 -8.95
N ARG A 50 0.80 -6.33 -7.84
CA ARG A 50 0.49 -6.87 -6.52
C ARG A 50 -0.91 -6.48 -6.04
N LEU A 51 -1.31 -5.25 -6.31
CA LEU A 51 -2.51 -4.65 -5.72
C LEU A 51 -3.74 -4.77 -6.61
N TYR A 52 -3.60 -4.94 -7.92
CA TYR A 52 -4.72 -4.81 -8.84
C TYR A 52 -4.82 -5.88 -9.92
N HIS A 53 -3.78 -6.71 -10.11
CA HIS A 53 -3.81 -7.74 -11.14
C HIS A 53 -4.86 -8.83 -10.85
N ILE A 54 -5.54 -9.29 -11.90
CA ILE A 54 -6.67 -10.23 -11.81
C ILE A 54 -6.30 -11.58 -11.19
N LYS A 55 -5.07 -12.06 -11.40
CA LYS A 55 -4.55 -13.32 -10.82
C LYS A 55 -4.56 -13.38 -9.28
N HIS A 56 -4.62 -12.22 -8.62
CA HIS A 56 -4.68 -12.13 -7.15
C HIS A 56 -6.12 -12.13 -6.61
N VAL A 57 -7.13 -12.07 -7.49
CA VAL A 57 -8.54 -12.06 -7.08
C VAL A 57 -8.93 -13.44 -6.58
N LYS A 58 -9.59 -13.46 -5.41
CA LYS A 58 -10.22 -14.65 -4.83
C LYS A 58 -11.68 -14.34 -4.50
N PRO A 59 -12.57 -15.36 -4.50
CA PRO A 59 -13.94 -15.20 -4.03
C PRO A 59 -14.00 -14.67 -2.60
N THR A 60 -15.05 -13.90 -2.29
CA THR A 60 -15.32 -13.48 -0.91
C THR A 60 -15.47 -14.69 0.01
N GLY A 61 -14.81 -14.65 1.16
CA GLY A 61 -14.67 -15.75 2.11
C GLY A 61 -13.30 -16.42 2.07
N GLU A 62 -12.56 -16.31 0.96
CA GLU A 62 -11.19 -16.80 0.84
C GLU A 62 -10.18 -15.71 1.22
N ALA A 63 -9.23 -16.06 2.08
CA ALA A 63 -8.20 -15.14 2.53
C ALA A 63 -7.15 -14.87 1.44
N ILE A 64 -6.81 -13.59 1.24
CA ILE A 64 -5.76 -13.11 0.33
C ILE A 64 -4.59 -12.53 1.15
N PRO A 65 -3.31 -12.78 0.80
CA PRO A 65 -2.14 -12.34 1.56
C PRO A 65 -1.78 -10.85 1.31
N PHE A 66 -2.71 -9.94 1.59
CA PHE A 66 -2.54 -8.50 1.37
C PHE A 66 -2.11 -8.15 -0.08
N THR A 67 -2.68 -8.88 -1.03
CA THR A 67 -2.77 -8.53 -2.45
C THR A 67 -4.24 -8.20 -2.76
N ASN A 68 -4.51 -7.57 -3.89
CA ASN A 68 -5.84 -7.21 -4.42
C ASN A 68 -7.01 -7.26 -3.40
N LEU A 69 -6.92 -6.42 -2.37
CA LEU A 69 -7.87 -6.36 -1.26
C LEU A 69 -9.24 -5.84 -1.71
N TYR A 70 -9.32 -5.29 -2.91
CA TYR A 70 -10.53 -4.74 -3.50
C TYR A 70 -11.31 -5.78 -4.32
N ARG A 71 -10.69 -6.94 -4.61
CA ARG A 71 -11.23 -8.01 -5.47
C ARG A 71 -11.61 -7.45 -6.84
N TRP A 72 -10.87 -6.41 -7.24
CA TRP A 72 -11.08 -5.74 -8.50
C TRP A 72 -10.46 -6.58 -9.61
N SER A 73 -11.20 -6.78 -10.69
CA SER A 73 -10.78 -7.61 -11.81
C SER A 73 -11.02 -6.86 -13.10
N ASN A 74 -9.94 -6.54 -13.81
CA ASN A 74 -10.00 -6.03 -15.16
C ASN A 74 -8.90 -6.71 -15.99
N GLN A 75 -9.31 -7.39 -17.07
CA GLN A 75 -8.39 -8.17 -17.92
C GLN A 75 -7.47 -7.26 -18.72
N GLU A 76 -8.00 -6.21 -19.33
CA GLU A 76 -7.23 -5.26 -20.14
C GLU A 76 -6.15 -4.55 -19.31
N PHE A 77 -6.50 -4.12 -18.09
CA PHE A 77 -5.54 -3.60 -17.13
C PHE A 77 -4.44 -4.62 -16.82
N SER A 78 -4.82 -5.87 -16.58
CA SER A 78 -3.87 -6.94 -16.25
C SER A 78 -2.91 -7.23 -17.42
N ASP A 79 -3.42 -7.22 -18.66
CA ASP A 79 -2.63 -7.43 -19.88
C ASP A 79 -1.62 -6.28 -20.10
N ILE A 80 -1.97 -5.04 -19.75
CA ILE A 80 -1.05 -3.89 -19.79
C ILE A 80 0.04 -4.05 -18.71
N VAL A 81 -0.34 -4.44 -17.50
CA VAL A 81 0.60 -4.67 -16.40
C VAL A 81 1.58 -5.80 -16.73
N ASP A 82 1.13 -6.87 -17.36
CA ASP A 82 1.99 -7.97 -17.79
C ASP A 82 3.08 -7.50 -18.78
N GLN A 83 2.78 -6.53 -19.65
CA GLN A 83 3.76 -5.93 -20.57
C GLN A 83 4.83 -5.08 -19.88
N MET A 84 4.61 -4.65 -18.64
CA MET A 84 5.63 -3.94 -17.85
C MET A 84 6.69 -4.91 -17.29
N THR A 85 6.43 -6.23 -17.31
CA THR A 85 7.34 -7.22 -16.77
C THR A 85 8.70 -7.16 -17.47
N GLY A 86 9.76 -6.92 -16.69
CA GLY A 86 11.13 -6.87 -17.20
C GLY A 86 11.48 -5.60 -17.99
N VAL A 87 10.58 -4.63 -18.06
CA VAL A 87 10.90 -3.29 -18.57
C VAL A 87 11.76 -2.57 -17.53
N ALA A 88 12.83 -1.91 -17.97
CA ALA A 88 13.71 -1.16 -17.06
C ALA A 88 12.98 0.08 -16.51
N GLU A 89 13.36 0.50 -15.29
CA GLU A 89 12.73 1.62 -14.59
C GLU A 89 12.85 2.95 -15.36
N ASP A 90 13.96 3.14 -16.06
CA ASP A 90 14.29 4.34 -16.84
C ASP A 90 13.84 4.25 -18.31
N ASP A 91 13.26 3.12 -18.74
CA ASP A 91 12.75 2.96 -20.09
C ASP A 91 11.44 3.78 -20.27
N PRO A 92 11.38 4.71 -21.24
CA PRO A 92 10.17 5.50 -21.51
C PRO A 92 8.90 4.65 -21.72
N LYS A 93 9.05 3.41 -22.22
CA LYS A 93 7.93 2.48 -22.42
C LYS A 93 7.18 2.17 -21.11
N LEU A 94 7.88 2.11 -19.98
CA LEU A 94 7.26 1.86 -18.68
C LEU A 94 6.25 2.95 -18.33
N LYS A 95 6.59 4.21 -18.62
CA LYS A 95 5.70 5.36 -18.40
C LYS A 95 4.48 5.31 -19.33
N GLU A 96 4.67 4.94 -20.59
CA GLU A 96 3.57 4.80 -21.55
C GLU A 96 2.58 3.72 -21.11
N LEU A 97 3.07 2.53 -20.74
CA LEU A 97 2.25 1.45 -20.20
C LEU A 97 1.54 1.87 -18.91
N PHE A 98 2.23 2.62 -18.04
CA PHE A 98 1.63 3.13 -16.81
C PHE A 98 0.44 4.05 -17.10
N HIS A 99 0.58 4.97 -18.06
CA HIS A 99 -0.53 5.85 -18.47
C HIS A 99 -1.72 5.04 -19.02
N GLN A 100 -1.47 4.05 -19.88
CA GLN A 100 -2.52 3.17 -20.41
C GLN A 100 -3.25 2.42 -19.28
N ALA A 101 -2.52 1.90 -18.29
CA ALA A 101 -3.13 1.25 -17.13
C ALA A 101 -3.99 2.24 -16.31
N MET A 102 -3.54 3.50 -16.17
CA MET A 102 -4.28 4.53 -15.43
C MET A 102 -5.53 5.04 -16.17
N GLU A 103 -5.57 4.97 -17.51
CA GLU A 103 -6.78 5.27 -18.29
C GLU A 103 -7.93 4.31 -17.96
N ILE A 104 -7.63 3.10 -17.48
CA ILE A 104 -8.62 2.13 -16.99
C ILE A 104 -8.85 2.29 -15.47
N TRP A 105 -7.76 2.41 -14.72
CA TRP A 105 -7.82 2.42 -13.25
C TRP A 105 -8.54 3.66 -12.70
N LEU A 106 -8.31 4.86 -13.26
CA LEU A 106 -8.89 6.11 -12.75
C LEU A 106 -10.41 6.18 -12.90
N PRO A 107 -11.02 5.78 -14.03
CA PRO A 107 -12.48 5.72 -14.13
C PRO A 107 -13.15 4.68 -13.24
N GLU A 108 -12.50 3.53 -13.03
CA GLU A 108 -13.07 2.45 -12.19
C GLU A 108 -12.80 2.66 -10.69
N LEU A 109 -11.71 3.35 -10.35
CA LEU A 109 -11.29 3.77 -9.02
C LEU A 109 -11.47 2.68 -7.93
N PRO A 110 -10.83 1.49 -8.09
CA PRO A 110 -10.99 0.39 -7.14
C PRO A 110 -10.41 0.70 -5.75
N ASP A 111 -9.49 1.64 -5.67
CA ASP A 111 -8.92 2.17 -4.43
C ASP A 111 -8.99 3.70 -4.46
N VAL A 112 -9.46 4.31 -3.38
CA VAL A 112 -9.63 5.76 -3.26
C VAL A 112 -8.51 6.31 -2.38
N MET A 113 -7.52 6.93 -3.02
CA MET A 113 -6.41 7.58 -2.34
C MET A 113 -6.90 8.77 -1.51
N THR A 114 -6.65 8.75 -0.20
CA THR A 114 -7.10 9.80 0.73
C THR A 114 -5.97 10.71 1.20
N ILE A 115 -4.89 10.11 1.71
CA ILE A 115 -3.72 10.81 2.21
C ILE A 115 -2.45 10.02 1.91
N GLU A 116 -1.34 10.74 1.75
CA GLU A 116 -0.02 10.14 1.88
C GLU A 116 0.29 9.98 3.37
N THR A 117 0.53 8.75 3.81
CA THR A 117 0.76 8.47 5.24
C THR A 117 2.13 8.97 5.65
N VAL A 118 2.16 9.95 6.55
CA VAL A 118 3.40 10.35 7.22
C VAL A 118 3.70 9.32 8.31
N ILE A 119 4.77 8.56 8.13
CA ILE A 119 5.23 7.61 9.15
C ILE A 119 6.00 8.40 10.21
N LEU A 120 5.40 8.53 11.40
CA LEU A 120 6.02 9.17 12.56
C LEU A 120 6.51 8.10 13.53
N LEU A 121 7.82 8.04 13.73
CA LEU A 121 8.47 7.07 14.60
C LEU A 121 9.17 7.80 15.74
N PRO A 122 8.55 7.89 16.93
CA PRO A 122 9.22 8.47 18.08
C PRO A 122 10.40 7.58 18.45
N ARG A 123 11.58 8.19 18.55
CA ARG A 123 12.84 7.54 18.91
C ARG A 123 13.25 7.94 20.32
N ASN A 124 13.71 6.97 21.09
CA ASN A 124 14.27 7.22 22.42
C ASN A 124 15.80 7.33 22.29
N THR A 125 16.33 8.51 22.63
CA THR A 125 17.77 8.81 22.59
C THR A 125 18.44 8.81 23.97
N THR A 126 17.76 8.29 25.00
CA THR A 126 18.32 8.18 26.36
C THR A 126 19.41 7.11 26.46
N TYR A 127 19.26 6.01 25.72
CA TYR A 127 20.19 4.86 25.78
C TYR A 127 20.84 4.52 24.44
N TRP A 128 20.26 4.98 23.33
CA TRP A 128 20.70 4.63 21.99
C TRP A 128 20.86 5.87 21.12
N THR A 129 21.97 5.95 20.39
CA THR A 129 22.28 6.99 19.40
C THR A 129 22.28 6.38 17.99
N ASN A 130 22.71 7.16 16.99
CA ASN A 130 22.81 6.76 15.59
C ASN A 130 21.50 6.25 14.94
N TRP A 131 20.35 6.69 15.46
CA TRP A 131 19.07 6.49 14.78
C TRP A 131 19.08 7.13 13.39
N PRO A 132 18.49 6.49 12.36
CA PRO A 132 18.31 7.14 11.07
C PRO A 132 17.54 8.45 11.23
N SER A 133 17.88 9.43 10.41
CA SER A 133 17.22 10.73 10.40
C SER A 133 17.31 11.38 9.03
N ALA A 134 16.67 12.54 8.85
CA ALA A 134 16.82 13.33 7.63
C ALA A 134 18.28 13.74 7.37
N GLU A 135 19.06 13.97 8.44
CA GLU A 135 20.48 14.31 8.39
C GLU A 135 21.40 13.09 8.18
N ASN A 136 20.95 11.89 8.60
CA ASN A 136 21.66 10.63 8.39
C ASN A 136 20.71 9.53 7.84
N PRO A 137 20.29 9.62 6.56
CA PRO A 137 19.20 8.80 6.01
C PRO A 137 19.68 7.45 5.47
N TYR A 138 20.44 6.68 6.27
CA TYR A 138 21.03 5.42 5.79
C TYR A 138 19.99 4.28 5.63
N VAL A 139 18.85 4.35 6.33
CA VAL A 139 17.68 3.46 6.12
C VAL A 139 16.42 4.08 6.73
N HIS A 140 15.24 3.62 6.33
CA HIS A 140 13.99 3.94 7.04
C HIS A 140 13.95 3.28 8.43
N GLU A 141 13.60 4.03 9.47
CA GLU A 141 13.64 3.68 10.89
C GLU A 141 12.44 2.82 11.37
N GLY A 142 11.69 2.23 10.43
CA GLY A 142 10.46 1.48 10.71
C GLY A 142 10.76 0.08 11.21
N PHE A 143 10.53 -0.19 12.50
CA PHE A 143 10.83 -1.50 13.10
C PHE A 143 10.01 -2.67 12.53
N TRP A 144 8.87 -2.38 11.89
CA TRP A 144 8.03 -3.37 11.21
C TRP A 144 8.40 -3.58 9.73
N HIS A 145 9.35 -2.82 9.19
CA HIS A 145 9.82 -3.01 7.82
C HIS A 145 10.78 -4.21 7.75
N ARG A 146 10.88 -4.83 6.56
CA ARG A 146 11.84 -5.92 6.33
C ARG A 146 13.29 -5.49 6.52
N THR A 147 13.55 -4.19 6.47
CA THR A 147 14.87 -3.56 6.63
C THR A 147 15.16 -3.15 8.08
N ALA A 148 14.30 -3.47 9.05
CA ALA A 148 14.46 -3.01 10.43
C ALA A 148 15.81 -3.42 11.04
N ASN A 149 16.31 -4.59 10.67
CA ASN A 149 17.62 -5.07 11.12
C ASN A 149 18.78 -4.14 10.70
N LEU A 150 18.63 -3.38 9.61
CA LEU A 150 19.69 -2.49 9.13
C LEU A 150 19.91 -1.30 10.07
N PHE A 151 18.87 -0.73 10.68
CA PHE A 151 19.10 0.32 11.68
C PHE A 151 19.45 -0.24 13.05
N LEU A 152 18.89 -1.40 13.42
CA LEU A 152 19.15 -1.99 14.73
C LEU A 152 20.63 -2.32 14.96
N VAL A 153 21.36 -2.72 13.91
CA VAL A 153 22.79 -3.04 14.00
C VAL A 153 23.69 -1.80 13.97
N GLU A 154 23.14 -0.66 13.58
CA GLU A 154 23.85 0.63 13.53
C GLU A 154 23.63 1.45 14.81
N LEU A 155 22.68 1.07 15.68
CA LEU A 155 22.47 1.75 16.96
C LEU A 155 23.68 1.56 17.88
N GLU A 156 24.08 2.65 18.51
CA GLU A 156 25.19 2.67 19.48
C GLU A 156 24.67 3.07 20.86
N PRO A 157 25.25 2.56 21.97
CA PRO A 157 24.90 3.04 23.30
C PRO A 157 25.30 4.52 23.46
N VAL A 158 24.52 5.28 24.23
CA VAL A 158 24.92 6.63 24.68
C VAL A 158 26.09 6.48 25.66
N GLU A 159 27.18 7.23 25.45
CA GLU A 159 28.31 7.34 26.39
C GLU A 159 27.95 8.11 27.68
#